data_AF-A0A2H0QE50-F1
#
_entry.id   AF-A0A2H0QE50-F1
#
_cell.length_a   1.000
_cell.length_b   1.000
_cell.length_c   1.000
_cell.angle_alpha   90.00
_cell.angle_beta   90.00
_cell.angle_gamma   90.00
#
_symmetry.space_group_name_H-M   'P 1'
#
loop_
_entity.id
_entity.type
_entity.pdbx_description
1 polymer ?
#
loop_
_entity_poly.entity_id
_entity_poly.type
_entity_poly.pdbx_seq_one_letter_code
_entity_poly.pdbx_strand_id
1 'polypeptide(L)'
;MVRGLTLVIAILLFMGKAFAQNSCEELTQIQKFLNQNKIAIEKLIQDKPLSQSEFNALETFYQQKQKLRDQATVLENLDSEGLSTGKVTFTKREESAWWLLREETDPSQKKYQIYKLKSYLTHSSWWNDNYQKTLDSLENQKSLCLQSCSIKVESPKSITRLNSEISKITSSLLDNELLRYKDHLELKNVDPENSQQLTSNTKPGPPKTEAFSEIERRQQKLNELNNQATVKVFYQSHGPNPFVIIDKSKKRLFVYQKQILLFSQDIEGQNEDEAQSGGAGIYQLEKWQSEKILLLDQRGRPLIVALIKNWILCDESESCSQGNGETPSSITQMIKAGVTPFTVIPNNDQLEFIVKNGELAFTTFTRGLPYSRYNFTPKSIIPLPITSVITIKEFDTKDARLFLKTLDSEKANLMKMYRLDNDEYNQLTRLAFAIMGQESKFGTHWRYHLKESVPVGVAYIKRLKTLLKNSYTDLQNEGLGTALKEYIRERFDLEKDLLTGNINTTSNSRGPTQIKKVPLPIAQKYGVTKESLSKPEHAALATLGFLAEALEELKAKEKFHPDISGRNRIHYLHYIYMGKSYEIVKGTATPDKNIYYQNLQQYLKGLEIYQEIP
;
A
#
# COMPACT_ATOMS: atom_id res chain seq x y z
N MET A 1 34.60 -33.38 18.63
CA MET A 1 35.19 -32.06 18.94
C MET A 1 36.40 -31.76 18.07
N VAL A 2 37.39 -32.64 18.01
CA VAL A 2 38.66 -32.41 17.29
C VAL A 2 38.47 -32.25 15.76
N ARG A 3 37.65 -33.08 15.11
CA ARG A 3 37.49 -33.07 13.64
C ARG A 3 36.87 -31.79 13.04
N GLY A 4 35.96 -31.13 13.76
CA GLY A 4 35.35 -29.86 13.31
C GLY A 4 36.30 -28.66 13.45
N LEU A 5 37.06 -28.64 14.55
CA LEU A 5 38.08 -27.62 14.80
C LEU A 5 39.24 -27.71 13.79
N THR A 6 39.66 -28.94 13.43
CA THR A 6 40.69 -29.15 12.40
C THR A 6 40.23 -28.65 11.03
N LEU A 7 38.94 -28.81 10.68
CA LEU A 7 38.39 -28.35 9.40
C LEU A 7 38.32 -26.82 9.34
N VAL A 8 37.86 -26.17 10.41
CA VAL A 8 37.78 -24.69 10.48
C VAL A 8 39.18 -24.07 10.49
N ILE A 9 40.12 -24.62 11.25
CA ILE A 9 41.53 -24.18 11.24
C ILE A 9 42.17 -24.40 9.87
N ALA A 10 41.91 -25.53 9.21
CA ALA A 10 42.40 -25.78 7.85
C ALA A 10 41.83 -24.76 6.85
N ILE A 11 40.53 -24.44 6.92
CA ILE A 11 39.90 -23.42 6.07
C ILE A 11 40.51 -22.03 6.32
N LEU A 12 40.74 -21.66 7.59
CA LEU A 12 41.32 -20.37 7.96
C LEU A 12 42.81 -20.24 7.55
N LEU A 13 43.61 -21.29 7.74
CA LEU A 13 45.01 -21.33 7.31
C LEU A 13 45.12 -21.30 5.77
N PHE A 14 44.21 -21.98 5.07
CA PHE A 14 44.17 -22.02 3.62
C PHE A 14 43.72 -20.67 3.02
N MET A 15 42.72 -20.00 3.63
CA MET A 15 42.32 -18.64 3.27
C MET A 15 43.43 -17.62 3.50
N GLY A 16 44.14 -17.70 4.64
CA GLY A 16 45.27 -16.81 4.93
C GLY A 16 46.40 -16.94 3.90
N LYS A 17 46.66 -18.16 3.42
CA LYS A 17 47.69 -18.43 2.41
C LYS A 17 47.29 -17.94 1.00
N ALA A 18 46.04 -18.15 0.60
CA ALA A 18 45.50 -17.66 -0.68
C ALA A 18 45.46 -16.12 -0.74
N PHE A 19 45.15 -15.46 0.37
CA PHE A 19 45.19 -14.00 0.47
C PHE A 19 46.61 -13.42 0.42
N ALA A 20 47.61 -14.12 0.94
CA ALA A 20 49.00 -13.69 0.83
C ALA A 20 49.56 -13.83 -0.60
N GLN A 21 48.94 -14.65 -1.45
CA GLN A 21 49.43 -14.98 -2.79
C GLN A 21 48.64 -14.34 -3.95
N ASN A 22 47.57 -13.57 -3.65
CA ASN A 22 46.76 -12.85 -4.65
C ASN A 22 46.32 -13.72 -5.85
N SER A 23 46.03 -15.02 -5.65
CA SER A 23 45.63 -15.90 -6.74
C SER A 23 44.09 -16.01 -6.85
N CYS A 24 43.54 -15.52 -7.97
CA CYS A 24 42.10 -15.64 -8.29
C CYS A 24 41.65 -17.11 -8.44
N GLU A 25 42.57 -18.01 -8.75
CA GLU A 25 42.31 -19.42 -8.97
C GLU A 25 41.98 -20.15 -7.65
N GLU A 26 42.68 -19.81 -6.56
CA GLU A 26 42.41 -20.37 -5.23
C GLU A 26 41.08 -19.88 -4.64
N LEU A 27 40.70 -18.62 -4.87
CA LEU A 27 39.39 -18.09 -4.47
C LEU A 27 38.24 -18.81 -5.17
N THR A 28 38.42 -19.17 -6.44
CA THR A 28 37.44 -19.94 -7.22
C THR A 28 37.30 -21.37 -6.68
N GLN A 29 38.40 -22.00 -6.27
CA GLN A 29 38.38 -23.31 -5.63
C GLN A 29 37.73 -23.28 -4.23
N ILE A 30 37.99 -22.23 -3.44
CA ILE A 30 37.34 -22.01 -2.14
C ILE A 30 35.83 -21.85 -2.32
N GLN A 31 35.39 -21.08 -3.31
CA GLN A 31 33.97 -20.90 -3.59
C GLN A 31 33.29 -22.21 -4.05
N LYS A 32 33.99 -23.01 -4.87
CA LYS A 32 33.52 -24.35 -5.26
C LYS A 32 33.40 -25.29 -4.06
N PHE A 33 34.39 -25.29 -3.17
CA PHE A 33 34.39 -26.08 -1.94
C PHE A 33 33.25 -25.68 -0.97
N LEU A 34 33.03 -24.37 -0.77
CA LEU A 34 31.95 -23.86 0.09
C LEU A 34 30.57 -24.19 -0.49
N ASN A 35 30.40 -24.09 -1.80
CA ASN A 35 29.15 -24.47 -2.47
C ASN A 35 28.88 -25.99 -2.36
N GLN A 36 29.92 -26.82 -2.51
CA GLN A 36 29.81 -28.28 -2.37
C GLN A 36 29.46 -28.72 -0.94
N ASN A 37 29.85 -27.94 0.07
CA ASN A 37 29.64 -28.28 1.48
C ASN A 37 28.56 -27.44 2.17
N LYS A 38 27.82 -26.61 1.42
CA LYS A 38 26.82 -25.66 1.93
C LYS A 38 25.81 -26.32 2.89
N ILE A 39 25.26 -27.48 2.50
CA ILE A 39 24.26 -28.20 3.30
C ILE A 39 24.87 -28.74 4.61
N ALA A 40 26.11 -29.20 4.58
CA ALA A 40 26.81 -29.69 5.79
C ALA A 40 27.16 -28.53 6.75
N ILE A 41 27.54 -27.37 6.21
CA ILE A 41 27.81 -26.15 6.97
C ILE A 41 26.53 -25.58 7.57
N GLU A 42 25.43 -25.52 6.81
CA GLU A 42 24.12 -25.09 7.29
C GLU A 42 23.58 -25.99 8.40
N LYS A 43 23.79 -27.31 8.30
CA LYS A 43 23.45 -28.28 9.35
C LYS A 43 24.33 -28.14 10.60
N LEU A 44 25.63 -27.86 10.43
CA LEU A 44 26.55 -27.59 11.55
C LEU A 44 26.20 -26.31 12.33
N ILE A 45 25.69 -25.29 11.63
CA ILE A 45 25.25 -24.01 12.21
C ILE A 45 23.92 -24.17 12.97
N GLN A 46 23.04 -25.08 12.56
CA GLN A 46 21.79 -25.37 13.27
C GLN A 46 22.02 -26.17 14.57
N ASP A 47 22.98 -27.09 14.58
CA ASP A 47 23.17 -28.02 15.70
C ASP A 47 24.13 -27.50 16.80
N LYS A 48 24.81 -26.35 16.58
CA LYS A 48 25.77 -25.82 17.57
C LYS A 48 25.92 -24.30 17.49
N PRO A 49 25.93 -23.57 18.62
CA PRO A 49 26.23 -22.14 18.60
C PRO A 49 27.65 -21.90 18.09
N LEU A 50 27.76 -21.02 17.09
CA LEU A 50 29.04 -20.58 16.53
C LEU A 50 29.88 -19.89 17.61
N SER A 51 31.18 -20.18 17.62
CA SER A 51 32.12 -19.40 18.42
C SER A 51 32.28 -17.99 17.86
N GLN A 52 32.72 -17.05 18.71
CA GLN A 52 32.86 -15.63 18.33
C GLN A 52 33.79 -15.43 17.12
N SER A 53 34.84 -16.24 16.96
CA SER A 53 35.74 -16.17 15.81
C SER A 53 35.07 -16.64 14.51
N GLU A 54 34.27 -17.70 14.57
CA GLU A 54 33.50 -18.21 13.43
C GLU A 54 32.42 -17.21 13.01
N PHE A 55 31.80 -16.52 13.97
CA PHE A 55 30.84 -15.45 13.69
C PHE A 55 31.48 -14.26 12.96
N ASN A 56 32.65 -13.79 13.44
CA ASN A 56 33.38 -12.69 12.80
C ASN A 56 33.81 -13.04 11.37
N ALA A 57 34.19 -14.31 11.13
CA ALA A 57 34.55 -14.79 9.80
C ALA A 57 33.33 -14.81 8.84
N LEU A 58 32.17 -15.27 9.33
CA LEU A 58 30.93 -15.30 8.56
C LEU A 58 30.46 -13.88 8.19
N GLU A 59 30.56 -12.94 9.13
CA GLU A 59 30.23 -11.53 8.89
C GLU A 59 31.14 -10.90 7.83
N THR A 60 32.45 -11.13 7.94
CA THR A 60 33.44 -10.66 6.95
C THR A 60 33.12 -11.20 5.55
N PHE A 61 32.76 -12.48 5.43
CA PHE A 61 32.32 -13.09 4.17
C PHE A 61 31.05 -12.43 3.59
N TYR A 62 30.04 -12.16 4.41
CA TYR A 62 28.81 -11.50 3.95
C TYR A 62 29.04 -10.04 3.51
N GLN A 63 29.91 -9.31 4.21
CA GLN A 63 30.30 -7.96 3.83
C GLN A 63 31.03 -7.95 2.47
N GLN A 64 31.91 -8.92 2.23
CA GLN A 64 32.59 -9.08 0.93
C GLN A 64 31.61 -9.45 -0.21
N LYS A 65 30.65 -10.34 0.05
CA LYS A 65 29.61 -10.70 -0.93
C LYS A 65 28.72 -9.50 -1.29
N GLN A 66 28.41 -8.65 -0.32
CA GLN A 66 27.67 -7.41 -0.57
C GLN A 66 28.50 -6.42 -1.39
N LYS A 67 29.82 -6.28 -1.11
CA LYS A 67 30.74 -5.48 -1.90
C LYS A 67 30.75 -5.92 -3.38
N LEU A 68 30.82 -7.23 -3.64
CA LEU A 68 30.78 -7.79 -5.00
C LEU A 68 29.44 -7.55 -5.71
N ARG A 69 28.31 -7.61 -4.99
CA ARG A 69 26.99 -7.25 -5.55
C ARG A 69 26.89 -5.77 -5.89
N ASP A 70 27.37 -4.91 -5.01
CA ASP A 70 27.37 -3.46 -5.22
C ASP A 70 28.26 -3.11 -6.43
N GLN A 71 29.42 -3.77 -6.60
CA GLN A 71 30.27 -3.66 -7.80
C GLN A 71 29.58 -4.18 -9.07
N ALA A 72 28.87 -5.30 -9.01
CA ALA A 72 28.09 -5.82 -10.14
C ALA A 72 26.95 -4.89 -10.55
N THR A 73 26.28 -4.25 -9.59
CA THR A 73 25.21 -3.27 -9.84
C THR A 73 25.76 -2.01 -10.51
N VAL A 74 26.95 -1.52 -10.08
CA VAL A 74 27.65 -0.42 -10.75
C VAL A 74 28.01 -0.78 -12.19
N LEU A 75 28.41 -2.02 -12.45
CA LEU A 75 28.73 -2.51 -13.79
C LEU A 75 27.48 -2.70 -14.67
N GLU A 76 26.34 -3.12 -14.10
CA GLU A 76 25.05 -3.20 -14.79
C GLU A 76 24.52 -1.80 -15.16
N ASN A 77 24.69 -0.81 -14.27
CA ASN A 77 24.29 0.58 -14.50
C ASN A 77 25.21 1.34 -15.48
N LEU A 78 26.36 0.76 -15.84
CA LEU A 78 27.28 1.31 -16.84
C LEU A 78 26.88 0.94 -18.28
N ASP A 79 25.89 0.06 -18.49
CA ASP A 79 25.37 -0.28 -19.82
C ASP A 79 24.09 0.50 -20.18
N SER A 80 23.95 0.69 -21.50
CA SER A 80 22.87 1.25 -22.32
C SER A 80 22.74 2.75 -22.59
N GLU A 81 23.40 3.71 -21.91
CA GLU A 81 23.37 5.13 -22.38
C GLU A 81 24.39 6.10 -21.75
N GLY A 82 24.99 5.73 -20.61
CA GLY A 82 25.82 6.64 -19.81
C GLY A 82 27.21 6.94 -20.38
N LEU A 83 27.82 5.99 -21.09
CA LEU A 83 29.20 6.11 -21.59
C LEU A 83 29.32 6.97 -22.86
N SER A 84 28.26 7.10 -23.66
CA SER A 84 28.26 7.88 -24.90
C SER A 84 27.87 9.35 -24.69
N THR A 85 27.19 9.68 -23.59
CA THR A 85 26.64 11.03 -23.34
C THR A 85 27.39 11.83 -22.27
N GLY A 86 28.33 11.20 -21.56
CA GLY A 86 29.13 11.87 -20.52
C GLY A 86 28.33 12.31 -19.28
N LYS A 87 27.10 11.81 -19.11
CA LYS A 87 26.23 12.13 -17.97
C LYS A 87 25.81 10.86 -17.23
N VAL A 88 26.71 10.31 -16.43
CA VAL A 88 26.33 9.34 -15.38
C VAL A 88 26.40 10.06 -14.05
N THR A 89 25.26 10.13 -13.35
CA THR A 89 25.22 10.58 -11.95
C THR A 89 25.20 9.33 -11.08
N PHE A 90 26.29 9.11 -10.34
CA PHE A 90 26.38 8.03 -9.39
C PHE A 90 25.78 8.48 -8.05
N THR A 91 25.11 7.60 -7.33
CA THR A 91 24.90 7.80 -5.90
C THR A 91 26.24 7.76 -5.17
N LYS A 92 26.39 8.44 -4.03
CA LYS A 92 27.64 8.41 -3.21
C LYS A 92 28.16 6.98 -2.93
N ARG A 93 27.25 6.01 -2.87
CA ARG A 93 27.56 4.59 -2.66
C ARG A 93 28.16 3.93 -3.90
N GLU A 94 27.69 4.31 -5.09
CA GLU A 94 28.19 3.84 -6.38
C GLU A 94 29.51 4.52 -6.76
N GLU A 95 29.72 5.80 -6.40
CA GLU A 95 31.00 6.50 -6.59
C GLU A 95 32.16 5.77 -5.88
N SER A 96 31.90 5.31 -4.66
CA SER A 96 32.89 4.59 -3.84
C SER A 96 33.29 3.25 -4.48
N ALA A 97 32.32 2.53 -5.05
CA ALA A 97 32.55 1.27 -5.75
C ALA A 97 33.20 1.46 -7.13
N TRP A 98 32.88 2.55 -7.83
CA TRP A 98 33.49 2.93 -9.10
C TRP A 98 34.97 3.30 -8.96
N TRP A 99 35.33 4.06 -7.91
CA TRP A 99 36.72 4.40 -7.63
C TRP A 99 37.59 3.15 -7.35
N LEU A 100 37.06 2.19 -6.59
CA LEU A 100 37.74 0.91 -6.34
C LEU A 100 37.92 0.07 -7.60
N LEU A 101 36.91 0.05 -8.49
CA LEU A 101 36.97 -0.66 -9.78
C LEU A 101 38.01 -0.07 -10.75
N ARG A 102 38.30 1.23 -10.64
CA ARG A 102 39.27 1.95 -11.47
C ARG A 102 40.72 1.66 -11.10
N GLU A 103 41.01 1.37 -9.83
CA GLU A 103 42.36 1.07 -9.35
C GLU A 103 42.76 -0.42 -9.52
N GLU A 104 41.79 -1.34 -9.61
CA GLU A 104 42.06 -2.79 -9.55
C GLU A 104 42.25 -3.51 -10.91
N THR A 105 42.14 -2.84 -12.08
CA THR A 105 42.24 -3.52 -13.39
C THR A 105 43.56 -3.29 -14.13
N ASP A 106 44.36 -4.36 -14.28
CA ASP A 106 45.48 -4.48 -15.23
C ASP A 106 44.99 -4.26 -16.69
N PRO A 107 45.58 -3.33 -17.46
CA PRO A 107 45.25 -3.07 -18.87
C PRO A 107 45.26 -4.31 -19.78
N SER A 108 46.01 -5.36 -19.42
CA SER A 108 46.20 -6.55 -20.26
C SER A 108 44.99 -7.50 -20.32
N GLN A 109 44.08 -7.47 -19.33
CA GLN A 109 42.91 -8.37 -19.28
C GLN A 109 41.64 -7.81 -19.94
N LYS A 110 41.67 -6.55 -20.44
CA LYS A 110 40.53 -5.90 -21.09
C LYS A 110 39.96 -6.70 -22.27
N LYS A 111 40.79 -7.38 -23.06
CA LYS A 111 40.36 -8.00 -24.32
C LYS A 111 39.61 -9.33 -24.14
N TYR A 112 39.92 -10.08 -23.08
CA TYR A 112 39.40 -11.43 -22.87
C TYR A 112 37.98 -11.44 -22.26
N GLN A 113 37.70 -10.53 -21.31
CA GLN A 113 36.37 -10.35 -20.70
C GLN A 113 35.36 -9.79 -21.72
N ILE A 114 35.79 -8.84 -22.58
CA ILE A 114 34.96 -8.24 -23.63
C ILE A 114 34.52 -9.29 -24.67
N TYR A 115 35.37 -10.26 -25.03
CA TYR A 115 35.05 -11.27 -26.03
C TYR A 115 34.02 -12.30 -25.52
N LYS A 116 34.08 -12.65 -24.23
CA LYS A 116 33.15 -13.59 -23.59
C LYS A 116 31.74 -12.97 -23.43
N LEU A 117 31.67 -11.68 -23.09
CA LEU A 117 30.44 -10.89 -22.96
C LEU A 117 29.73 -10.65 -24.30
N LYS A 118 30.47 -10.44 -25.40
CA LYS A 118 29.89 -10.26 -26.74
C LYS A 118 29.12 -11.49 -27.26
N SER A 119 29.50 -12.69 -26.81
CA SER A 119 28.79 -13.94 -27.15
C SER A 119 27.48 -14.14 -26.38
N TYR A 120 27.34 -13.52 -25.21
CA TYR A 120 26.12 -13.55 -24.40
C TYR A 120 25.09 -12.51 -24.86
N LEU A 121 25.55 -11.34 -25.30
CA LEU A 121 24.69 -10.24 -25.78
C LEU A 121 24.10 -10.48 -27.19
N THR A 122 24.71 -11.35 -27.99
CA THR A 122 24.18 -11.73 -29.31
C THR A 122 22.94 -12.63 -29.26
N HIS A 123 22.59 -13.16 -28.08
CA HIS A 123 21.34 -13.92 -27.87
C HIS A 123 20.16 -13.04 -27.43
N SER A 124 20.39 -11.83 -26.90
CA SER A 124 19.31 -10.89 -26.53
C SER A 124 18.88 -9.99 -27.68
N SER A 125 19.74 -9.72 -28.67
CA SER A 125 19.39 -8.94 -29.86
C SER A 125 18.33 -9.61 -30.74
N TRP A 126 18.26 -10.95 -30.73
CA TRP A 126 17.24 -11.71 -31.48
C TRP A 126 15.80 -11.43 -31.00
N TRP A 127 15.61 -11.13 -29.71
CA TRP A 127 14.29 -10.79 -29.16
C TRP A 127 13.87 -9.35 -29.49
N ASN A 128 14.82 -8.41 -29.42
CA ASN A 128 14.56 -7.01 -29.75
C ASN A 128 14.28 -6.81 -31.25
N ASP A 129 15.00 -7.53 -32.11
CA ASP A 129 14.77 -7.45 -33.56
C ASP A 129 13.39 -7.98 -33.96
N ASN A 130 12.85 -8.99 -33.27
CA ASN A 130 11.52 -9.53 -33.54
C ASN A 130 10.40 -8.65 -32.97
N TYR A 131 10.61 -8.04 -31.80
CA TYR A 131 9.68 -7.07 -31.25
C TYR A 131 9.60 -5.81 -32.12
N GLN A 132 10.74 -5.32 -32.60
CA GLN A 132 10.78 -4.11 -33.41
C GLN A 132 10.26 -4.33 -34.82
N LYS A 133 10.53 -5.49 -35.44
CA LYS A 133 9.86 -5.88 -36.70
C LYS A 133 8.34 -5.99 -36.56
N THR A 134 7.84 -6.37 -35.38
CA THR A 134 6.39 -6.45 -35.11
C THR A 134 5.78 -5.05 -34.96
N LEU A 135 6.47 -4.14 -34.26
CA LEU A 135 6.07 -2.73 -34.16
C LEU A 135 6.10 -2.03 -35.53
N ASP A 136 7.17 -2.20 -36.30
CA ASP A 136 7.31 -1.62 -37.63
C ASP A 136 6.24 -2.18 -38.60
N SER A 137 5.85 -3.44 -38.44
CA SER A 137 4.74 -4.06 -39.19
C SER A 137 3.38 -3.47 -38.82
N LEU A 138 3.11 -3.23 -37.53
CA LEU A 138 1.88 -2.59 -37.05
C LEU A 138 1.81 -1.11 -37.48
N GLU A 139 2.94 -0.41 -37.49
CA GLU A 139 3.02 0.99 -37.90
C GLU A 139 2.90 1.15 -39.42
N ASN A 140 3.46 0.21 -40.20
CA ASN A 140 3.18 0.10 -41.63
C ASN A 140 1.72 -0.25 -41.93
N GLN A 141 1.08 -1.14 -41.15
CA GLN A 141 -0.36 -1.42 -41.31
C GLN A 141 -1.22 -0.20 -40.98
N LYS A 142 -0.86 0.57 -39.95
CA LYS A 142 -1.52 1.84 -39.62
C LYS A 142 -1.34 2.88 -40.73
N SER A 143 -0.13 3.00 -41.29
CA SER A 143 0.19 3.89 -42.41
C SER A 143 -0.55 3.48 -43.69
N LEU A 144 -0.59 2.19 -44.03
CA LEU A 144 -1.35 1.65 -45.16
C LEU A 144 -2.85 1.86 -44.98
N CYS A 145 -3.38 1.71 -43.75
CA CYS A 145 -4.77 2.00 -43.43
C CYS A 145 -5.08 3.49 -43.63
N LEU A 146 -4.19 4.38 -43.19
CA LEU A 146 -4.32 5.83 -43.37
C LEU A 146 -4.14 6.28 -44.83
N GLN A 147 -3.26 5.63 -45.61
CA GLN A 147 -3.09 5.91 -47.04
C GLN A 147 -4.25 5.36 -47.88
N SER A 148 -4.81 4.20 -47.52
CA SER A 148 -6.01 3.63 -48.16
C SER A 148 -7.29 4.44 -47.86
N CYS A 149 -7.27 5.27 -46.82
CA CYS A 149 -8.32 6.23 -46.48
C CYS A 149 -8.18 7.57 -47.23
N SER A 150 -7.48 7.59 -48.37
CA SER A 150 -7.56 8.71 -49.33
C SER A 150 -8.89 8.67 -50.10
N ILE A 151 -10.01 8.72 -49.38
CA ILE A 151 -11.29 9.09 -49.98
C ILE A 151 -11.23 10.60 -50.14
N LYS A 152 -11.22 11.09 -51.38
CA LYS A 152 -11.56 12.48 -51.67
C LYS A 152 -12.92 12.77 -51.05
N VAL A 153 -12.94 13.48 -49.93
CA VAL A 153 -14.18 13.90 -49.28
C VAL A 153 -14.74 15.06 -50.07
N GLU A 154 -15.47 14.74 -51.13
CA GLU A 154 -16.35 15.69 -51.79
C GLU A 154 -17.67 15.74 -50.99
N SER A 155 -17.80 16.82 -50.22
CA SER A 155 -18.99 17.31 -49.50
C SER A 155 -19.12 17.00 -47.99
N PRO A 156 -19.60 17.99 -47.19
CA PRO A 156 -19.82 17.87 -45.75
C PRO A 156 -20.73 16.73 -45.28
N LYS A 157 -21.63 16.21 -46.15
CA LYS A 157 -22.54 15.11 -45.81
C LYS A 157 -21.81 13.79 -45.52
N SER A 158 -20.63 13.60 -46.10
CA SER A 158 -19.80 12.40 -45.93
C SER A 158 -19.14 12.37 -44.55
N ILE A 159 -18.82 13.53 -43.97
CA ILE A 159 -18.23 13.66 -42.62
C ILE A 159 -19.28 13.33 -41.55
N THR A 160 -20.52 13.78 -41.71
CA THR A 160 -21.61 13.46 -40.78
C THR A 160 -21.91 11.95 -40.75
N ARG A 161 -21.84 11.29 -41.92
CA ARG A 161 -22.02 9.83 -42.02
C ARG A 161 -20.87 9.07 -41.39
N LEU A 162 -19.62 9.52 -41.59
CA LEU A 162 -18.43 8.92 -40.97
C LEU A 162 -18.47 9.07 -39.43
N ASN A 163 -18.85 10.24 -38.92
CA ASN A 163 -18.99 10.47 -37.48
C ASN A 163 -20.13 9.63 -36.87
N SER A 164 -21.21 9.40 -37.61
CA SER A 164 -22.28 8.48 -37.20
C SER A 164 -21.81 7.02 -37.14
N GLU A 165 -21.02 6.57 -38.12
CA GLU A 165 -20.44 5.21 -38.14
C GLU A 165 -19.41 5.00 -37.02
N ILE A 166 -18.53 5.99 -36.78
CA ILE A 166 -17.57 5.97 -35.67
C ILE A 166 -18.31 5.92 -34.32
N SER A 167 -19.38 6.70 -34.16
CA SER A 167 -20.19 6.71 -32.94
C SER A 167 -20.91 5.36 -32.71
N LYS A 168 -21.40 4.71 -33.77
CA LYS A 168 -21.97 3.34 -33.71
C LYS A 168 -20.93 2.28 -33.32
N ILE A 169 -19.74 2.34 -33.91
CA ILE A 169 -18.65 1.40 -33.60
C ILE A 169 -18.20 1.58 -32.14
N THR A 170 -18.05 2.83 -31.71
CA THR A 170 -17.66 3.17 -30.32
C THR A 170 -18.71 2.72 -29.31
N SER A 171 -20.00 2.91 -29.61
CA SER A 171 -21.10 2.44 -28.77
C SER A 171 -21.13 0.91 -28.69
N SER A 172 -20.93 0.20 -29.82
CA SER A 172 -20.91 -1.27 -29.81
C SER A 172 -19.70 -1.85 -29.06
N LEU A 173 -18.54 -1.18 -29.10
CA LEU A 173 -17.37 -1.57 -28.32
C LEU A 173 -17.59 -1.36 -26.82
N LEU A 174 -18.25 -0.25 -26.45
CA LEU A 174 -18.61 0.05 -25.07
C LEU A 174 -19.66 -0.95 -24.53
N ASP A 175 -20.66 -1.29 -25.34
CA ASP A 175 -21.70 -2.28 -24.99
C ASP A 175 -21.10 -3.69 -24.83
N ASN A 176 -20.12 -4.07 -25.65
CA ASN A 176 -19.41 -5.34 -25.54
C ASN A 176 -18.52 -5.42 -24.28
N GLU A 177 -17.86 -4.33 -23.89
CA GLU A 177 -17.14 -4.24 -22.60
C GLU A 177 -18.10 -4.31 -21.41
N LEU A 178 -19.27 -3.67 -21.50
CA LEU A 178 -20.32 -3.73 -20.48
C LEU A 178 -20.94 -5.13 -20.36
N LEU A 179 -21.08 -5.85 -21.48
CA LEU A 179 -21.57 -7.23 -21.51
C LEU A 179 -20.57 -8.19 -20.85
N ARG A 180 -19.26 -8.03 -21.10
CA ARG A 180 -18.20 -8.77 -20.38
C ARG A 180 -18.21 -8.50 -18.88
N TYR A 181 -18.58 -7.29 -18.47
CA TYR A 181 -18.75 -6.94 -17.05
C TYR A 181 -19.96 -7.64 -16.40
N LYS A 182 -21.03 -7.85 -17.15
CA LYS A 182 -22.22 -8.58 -16.68
C LYS A 182 -21.93 -10.07 -16.47
N ASP A 183 -21.15 -10.69 -17.35
CA ASP A 183 -20.76 -12.10 -17.25
C ASP A 183 -19.87 -12.40 -16.01
N HIS A 184 -19.20 -11.38 -15.47
CA HIS A 184 -18.45 -11.50 -14.21
C HIS A 184 -19.29 -11.26 -12.94
N LEU A 185 -20.57 -10.87 -13.08
CA LEU A 185 -21.45 -10.50 -11.97
C LEU A 185 -22.65 -11.44 -11.82
N GLU A 186 -22.57 -12.70 -12.25
CA GLU A 186 -23.66 -13.68 -12.09
C GLU A 186 -24.04 -13.94 -10.61
N LEU A 187 -24.87 -13.06 -10.06
CA LEU A 187 -25.86 -13.40 -9.06
C LEU A 187 -26.96 -14.18 -9.79
N LYS A 188 -27.13 -15.44 -9.41
CA LYS A 188 -28.23 -16.30 -9.89
C LYS A 188 -29.55 -15.52 -9.82
N ASN A 189 -30.19 -15.36 -10.98
CA ASN A 189 -31.54 -14.84 -11.08
C ASN A 189 -32.46 -15.69 -10.21
N VAL A 190 -32.92 -15.12 -9.10
CA VAL A 190 -34.02 -15.66 -8.32
C VAL A 190 -35.30 -15.24 -9.01
N ASP A 191 -36.11 -16.23 -9.35
CA ASP A 191 -37.41 -16.10 -9.99
C ASP A 191 -38.33 -15.15 -9.18
N PRO A 192 -38.77 -14.01 -9.75
CA PRO A 192 -39.57 -13.03 -9.01
C PRO A 192 -40.94 -13.56 -8.58
N GLU A 193 -41.47 -14.63 -9.18
CA GLU A 193 -42.81 -15.16 -8.85
C GLU A 193 -42.89 -15.93 -7.52
N ASN A 194 -41.77 -16.31 -6.90
CA ASN A 194 -41.76 -17.02 -5.61
C ASN A 194 -41.56 -16.12 -4.37
N SER A 195 -41.56 -14.79 -4.54
CA SER A 195 -41.14 -13.85 -3.49
C SER A 195 -42.23 -13.45 -2.49
N GLN A 196 -43.50 -13.85 -2.70
CA GLN A 196 -44.64 -13.34 -1.92
C GLN A 196 -45.16 -14.27 -0.82
N GLN A 197 -44.51 -15.39 -0.50
CA GLN A 197 -44.94 -16.30 0.59
C GLN A 197 -43.89 -16.60 1.68
N LEU A 198 -42.75 -15.91 1.73
CA LEU A 198 -41.83 -16.03 2.86
C LEU A 198 -42.14 -15.02 3.97
N THR A 199 -43.11 -15.34 4.82
CA THR A 199 -43.22 -14.72 6.15
C THR A 199 -42.60 -15.66 7.21
N SER A 200 -41.55 -15.12 7.85
CA SER A 200 -41.09 -15.38 9.22
C SER A 200 -40.91 -16.83 9.68
N ASN A 201 -39.68 -17.39 9.50
CA ASN A 201 -38.97 -18.24 10.46
C ASN A 201 -37.65 -18.86 9.93
N THR A 202 -37.07 -18.34 8.84
CA THR A 202 -35.74 -18.77 8.41
C THR A 202 -34.68 -18.19 9.35
N LYS A 203 -34.00 -19.10 10.07
CA LYS A 203 -32.77 -18.81 10.83
C LYS A 203 -31.84 -17.95 9.96
N PRO A 204 -31.32 -16.81 10.44
CA PRO A 204 -30.42 -15.99 9.64
C PRO A 204 -29.28 -16.86 9.13
N GLY A 205 -29.05 -16.82 7.82
CA GLY A 205 -27.91 -17.49 7.20
C GLY A 205 -26.59 -16.99 7.80
N PRO A 206 -25.48 -17.71 7.62
CA PRO A 206 -24.17 -17.21 8.03
C PRO A 206 -23.94 -15.82 7.40
N PRO A 207 -23.31 -14.88 8.14
CA PRO A 207 -23.03 -13.55 7.62
C PRO A 207 -22.20 -13.67 6.32
N LYS A 208 -22.53 -12.85 5.33
CA LYS A 208 -21.77 -12.82 4.08
C LYS A 208 -20.45 -12.10 4.32
N THR A 209 -19.35 -12.70 3.85
CA THR A 209 -18.03 -12.09 3.91
C THR A 209 -17.50 -11.79 2.51
N GLU A 210 -16.81 -10.68 2.34
CA GLU A 210 -16.14 -10.29 1.09
C GLU A 210 -14.67 -9.97 1.33
N ALA A 211 -13.83 -10.25 0.33
CA ALA A 211 -12.42 -9.93 0.35
C ALA A 211 -12.21 -8.40 0.40
N PHE A 212 -11.43 -7.92 1.36
CA PHE A 212 -11.16 -6.50 1.56
C PHE A 212 -10.49 -5.87 0.34
N SER A 213 -9.65 -6.62 -0.38
CA SER A 213 -9.03 -6.15 -1.63
C SER A 213 -10.08 -5.83 -2.72
N GLU A 214 -11.15 -6.63 -2.81
CA GLU A 214 -12.27 -6.36 -3.74
C GLU A 214 -13.13 -5.19 -3.28
N ILE A 215 -13.39 -5.08 -1.97
CA ILE A 215 -14.07 -3.93 -1.37
C ILE A 215 -13.30 -2.64 -1.72
N GLU A 216 -11.98 -2.62 -1.47
CA GLU A 216 -11.09 -1.47 -1.74
C GLU A 216 -11.06 -1.12 -3.23
N ARG A 217 -10.95 -2.13 -4.12
CA ARG A 217 -10.98 -1.92 -5.58
C ARG A 217 -12.29 -1.31 -6.06
N ARG A 218 -13.43 -1.79 -5.54
CA ARG A 218 -14.76 -1.26 -5.87
C ARG A 218 -14.91 0.18 -5.37
N GLN A 219 -14.52 0.45 -4.13
CA GLN A 219 -14.54 1.80 -3.56
C GLN A 219 -13.67 2.76 -4.38
N GLN A 220 -12.45 2.37 -4.76
CA GLN A 220 -11.56 3.21 -5.55
C GLN A 220 -12.18 3.60 -6.89
N LYS A 221 -12.75 2.64 -7.63
CA LYS A 221 -13.44 2.90 -8.90
C LYS A 221 -14.61 3.87 -8.73
N LEU A 222 -15.39 3.73 -7.66
CA LEU A 222 -16.50 4.66 -7.38
C LEU A 222 -15.97 6.06 -7.03
N ASN A 223 -14.85 6.15 -6.31
CA ASN A 223 -14.23 7.42 -5.91
C ASN A 223 -13.49 8.13 -7.07
N GLU A 224 -13.34 7.50 -8.22
CA GLU A 224 -12.85 8.14 -9.45
C GLU A 224 -13.97 8.88 -10.21
N LEU A 225 -15.23 8.63 -9.87
CA LEU A 225 -16.38 9.33 -10.43
C LEU A 225 -16.58 10.72 -9.79
N ASN A 226 -17.30 11.60 -10.48
CA ASN A 226 -17.73 12.87 -9.90
C ASN A 226 -18.82 12.65 -8.84
N ASN A 227 -19.06 13.64 -7.98
CA ASN A 227 -20.01 13.55 -6.86
C ASN A 227 -21.39 13.00 -7.24
N GLN A 228 -22.02 13.52 -8.30
CA GLN A 228 -23.35 13.06 -8.72
C GLN A 228 -23.30 11.59 -9.18
N ALA A 229 -22.30 11.22 -9.98
CA ALA A 229 -22.12 9.86 -10.47
C ALA A 229 -21.79 8.87 -9.34
N THR A 230 -20.91 9.23 -8.40
CA THR A 230 -20.59 8.41 -7.22
C THR A 230 -21.85 8.10 -6.43
N VAL A 231 -22.65 9.12 -6.11
CA VAL A 231 -23.91 8.98 -5.37
C VAL A 231 -24.90 8.09 -6.12
N LYS A 232 -25.10 8.35 -7.42
CA LYS A 232 -26.04 7.60 -8.27
C LYS A 232 -25.64 6.13 -8.36
N VAL A 233 -24.39 5.83 -8.70
CA VAL A 233 -23.89 4.45 -8.83
C VAL A 233 -23.91 3.72 -7.48
N PHE A 234 -23.57 4.40 -6.38
CA PHE A 234 -23.62 3.81 -5.04
C PHE A 234 -25.04 3.34 -4.69
N TYR A 235 -26.04 4.22 -4.75
CA TYR A 235 -27.41 3.85 -4.37
C TYR A 235 -28.03 2.82 -5.32
N GLN A 236 -27.67 2.86 -6.61
CA GLN A 236 -28.12 1.86 -7.59
C GLN A 236 -27.64 0.45 -7.30
N SER A 237 -26.48 0.31 -6.67
CA SER A 237 -25.81 -0.99 -6.50
C SER A 237 -25.91 -1.54 -5.08
N HIS A 238 -25.92 -0.68 -4.06
CA HIS A 238 -25.81 -1.10 -2.65
C HIS A 238 -26.78 -0.39 -1.71
N GLY A 239 -27.44 0.69 -2.14
CA GLY A 239 -28.18 1.55 -1.23
C GLY A 239 -29.70 1.34 -1.22
N PRO A 240 -30.42 2.10 -0.38
CA PRO A 240 -31.87 2.08 -0.37
C PRO A 240 -32.43 2.54 -1.71
N ASN A 241 -33.60 2.02 -2.03
CA ASN A 241 -34.31 2.30 -3.26
C ASN A 241 -35.80 2.54 -2.92
N PRO A 242 -36.38 3.72 -3.25
CA PRO A 242 -35.83 4.83 -4.03
C PRO A 242 -34.79 5.68 -3.27
N PHE A 243 -34.12 6.60 -3.98
CA PHE A 243 -33.21 7.61 -3.43
C PHE A 243 -33.38 8.97 -4.10
N VAL A 244 -32.99 10.05 -3.41
CA VAL A 244 -33.14 11.42 -3.90
C VAL A 244 -31.80 12.13 -3.95
N ILE A 245 -31.52 12.81 -5.08
CA ILE A 245 -30.35 13.67 -5.25
C ILE A 245 -30.84 15.12 -5.40
N ILE A 246 -30.30 16.02 -4.60
CA ILE A 246 -30.51 17.46 -4.72
C ILE A 246 -29.25 18.08 -5.30
N ASP A 247 -29.35 18.59 -6.53
CA ASP A 247 -28.28 19.28 -7.22
C ASP A 247 -28.49 20.80 -7.07
N LYS A 248 -27.67 21.41 -6.21
CA LYS A 248 -27.77 22.85 -5.92
C LYS A 248 -27.36 23.71 -7.11
N SER A 249 -26.43 23.24 -7.93
CA SER A 249 -26.00 23.98 -9.12
C SER A 249 -27.14 24.13 -10.13
N LYS A 250 -27.95 23.08 -10.26
CA LYS A 250 -29.13 23.04 -11.14
C LYS A 250 -30.41 23.52 -10.47
N LYS A 251 -30.39 23.78 -9.15
CA LYS A 251 -31.57 24.08 -8.33
C LYS A 251 -32.70 23.06 -8.58
N ARG A 252 -32.34 21.78 -8.57
CA ARG A 252 -33.26 20.70 -8.93
C ARG A 252 -33.08 19.50 -8.00
N LEU A 253 -34.19 18.87 -7.64
CA LEU A 253 -34.20 17.57 -6.99
C LEU A 253 -34.53 16.49 -8.03
N PHE A 254 -33.88 15.35 -7.91
CA PHE A 254 -34.03 14.19 -8.79
C PHE A 254 -34.38 12.99 -7.93
N VAL A 255 -35.45 12.28 -8.28
CA VAL A 255 -35.88 11.07 -7.58
C VAL A 255 -35.62 9.87 -8.47
N TYR A 256 -34.83 8.93 -7.97
CA TYR A 256 -34.44 7.73 -8.69
C TYR A 256 -35.04 6.49 -8.05
N GLN A 257 -35.39 5.53 -8.91
CA GLN A 257 -35.64 4.16 -8.51
C GLN A 257 -34.74 3.23 -9.30
N LYS A 258 -33.78 2.60 -8.62
CA LYS A 258 -32.66 1.91 -9.26
C LYS A 258 -31.99 2.85 -10.27
N GLN A 259 -31.94 2.45 -11.53
CA GLN A 259 -31.31 3.20 -12.63
C GLN A 259 -32.24 4.21 -13.30
N ILE A 260 -33.52 4.23 -12.92
CA ILE A 260 -34.55 4.99 -13.62
C ILE A 260 -34.80 6.29 -12.85
N LEU A 261 -34.73 7.43 -13.55
CA LEU A 261 -35.23 8.70 -13.04
C LEU A 261 -36.76 8.65 -13.04
N LEU A 262 -37.37 8.74 -11.86
CA LEU A 262 -38.83 8.74 -11.71
C LEU A 262 -39.41 10.12 -12.02
N PHE A 263 -38.82 11.18 -11.46
CA PHE A 263 -39.18 12.56 -11.77
C PHE A 263 -38.08 13.51 -11.30
N SER A 264 -38.17 14.75 -11.74
CA SER A 264 -37.41 15.87 -11.20
C SER A 264 -38.30 17.06 -10.87
N GLN A 265 -37.86 17.89 -9.92
CA GLN A 265 -38.62 19.06 -9.50
C GLN A 265 -37.67 20.20 -9.17
N ASP A 266 -37.98 21.39 -9.70
CA ASP A 266 -37.19 22.58 -9.41
C ASP A 266 -37.41 23.01 -7.95
N ILE A 267 -36.34 23.49 -7.32
CA ILE A 267 -36.33 23.92 -5.93
C ILE A 267 -35.94 25.39 -5.80
N GLU A 268 -36.46 26.03 -4.76
CA GLU A 268 -35.98 27.31 -4.28
C GLU A 268 -34.97 27.07 -3.16
N GLY A 269 -33.87 27.82 -3.15
CA GLY A 269 -32.91 27.69 -2.07
C GLY A 269 -31.52 28.20 -2.36
N GLN A 270 -30.72 28.17 -1.29
CA GLN A 270 -29.38 28.73 -1.20
C GLN A 270 -28.33 27.80 -1.84
N ASN A 271 -27.36 28.41 -2.51
CA ASN A 271 -26.28 27.71 -3.22
C ASN A 271 -25.10 27.33 -2.32
N GLU A 272 -25.19 27.61 -1.02
CA GLU A 272 -24.07 27.46 -0.08
C GLU A 272 -23.92 26.02 0.42
N ASP A 273 -22.67 25.62 0.68
CA ASP A 273 -22.32 24.27 1.17
C ASP A 273 -22.20 24.18 2.69
N GLU A 274 -22.26 25.30 3.39
CA GLU A 274 -22.19 25.32 4.85
C GLU A 274 -23.51 24.84 5.49
N ALA A 275 -23.41 24.14 6.60
CA ALA A 275 -24.48 23.47 7.33
C ALA A 275 -25.65 24.40 7.70
N GLN A 276 -25.36 25.67 7.95
CA GLN A 276 -26.35 26.66 8.39
C GLN A 276 -27.15 27.28 7.23
N SER A 277 -26.71 27.09 5.98
CA SER A 277 -27.21 27.83 4.80
C SER A 277 -27.49 26.94 3.59
N GLY A 278 -27.66 25.63 3.78
CA GLY A 278 -27.99 24.71 2.66
C GLY A 278 -27.15 23.44 2.58
N GLY A 279 -26.26 23.22 3.55
CA GLY A 279 -25.26 22.17 3.65
C GLY A 279 -25.31 21.01 2.65
N ALA A 280 -24.24 20.78 1.91
CA ALA A 280 -24.09 19.52 1.20
C ALA A 280 -23.93 18.35 2.21
N GLY A 281 -24.38 17.15 1.85
CA GLY A 281 -24.31 15.99 2.74
C GLY A 281 -25.39 14.95 2.52
N ILE A 282 -25.50 14.03 3.47
CA ILE A 282 -26.48 12.92 3.49
C ILE A 282 -27.54 13.21 4.54
N TYR A 283 -28.80 13.07 4.15
CA TYR A 283 -29.97 13.46 4.90
C TYR A 283 -31.05 12.38 4.93
N GLN A 284 -31.87 12.46 5.95
CA GLN A 284 -33.12 11.72 6.08
C GLN A 284 -34.31 12.68 6.02
N LEU A 285 -35.43 12.20 5.47
CA LEU A 285 -36.66 12.97 5.46
C LEU A 285 -37.30 12.98 6.84
N GLU A 286 -37.49 14.17 7.39
CA GLU A 286 -38.25 14.36 8.64
C GLU A 286 -39.70 14.74 8.33
N LYS A 287 -39.91 15.70 7.41
CA LYS A 287 -41.25 16.18 7.08
C LYS A 287 -41.34 16.60 5.63
N TRP A 288 -42.43 16.21 4.97
CA TRP A 288 -42.77 16.69 3.63
C TRP A 288 -44.12 17.40 3.67
N GLN A 289 -44.10 18.72 3.54
CA GLN A 289 -45.27 19.58 3.39
C GLN A 289 -45.34 20.10 1.95
N SER A 290 -46.53 20.44 1.46
CA SER A 290 -46.83 20.70 0.03
C SER A 290 -45.74 21.43 -0.77
N GLU A 291 -45.13 22.47 -0.20
CA GLU A 291 -44.09 23.28 -0.86
C GLU A 291 -42.75 23.26 -0.12
N LYS A 292 -42.57 22.43 0.92
CA LYS A 292 -41.37 22.41 1.75
C LYS A 292 -41.02 21.01 2.24
N ILE A 293 -39.76 20.64 2.08
CA ILE A 293 -39.17 19.42 2.63
C ILE A 293 -38.26 19.82 3.79
N LEU A 294 -38.48 19.22 4.96
CA LEU A 294 -37.58 19.27 6.09
C LEU A 294 -36.75 17.99 6.10
N LEU A 295 -35.44 18.15 5.97
CA LEU A 295 -34.44 17.11 5.97
C LEU A 295 -33.59 17.23 7.25
N LEU A 296 -33.11 16.11 7.78
CA LEU A 296 -32.17 16.07 8.91
C LEU A 296 -30.88 15.39 8.47
N ASP A 297 -29.74 16.02 8.74
CA ASP A 297 -28.44 15.39 8.51
C ASP A 297 -28.19 14.24 9.51
N GLN A 298 -27.07 13.53 9.36
CA GLN A 298 -26.68 12.42 10.26
C GLN A 298 -26.45 12.85 11.74
N ARG A 299 -26.52 14.16 12.05
CA ARG A 299 -26.40 14.73 13.39
C ARG A 299 -27.70 15.39 13.86
N GLY A 300 -28.79 15.27 13.09
CA GLY A 300 -30.08 15.89 13.38
C GLY A 300 -30.16 17.38 13.07
N ARG A 301 -29.25 17.94 12.26
CA ARG A 301 -29.31 19.35 11.84
C ARG A 301 -30.31 19.50 10.69
N PRO A 302 -31.23 20.48 10.75
CA PRO A 302 -32.26 20.65 9.76
C PRO A 302 -31.76 21.34 8.48
N LEU A 303 -32.29 20.89 7.35
CA LEU A 303 -32.23 21.55 6.05
C LEU A 303 -33.66 21.69 5.52
N ILE A 304 -34.05 22.91 5.15
CA ILE A 304 -35.35 23.17 4.54
C ILE A 304 -35.16 23.40 3.06
N VAL A 305 -35.83 22.59 2.24
CA VAL A 305 -35.82 22.70 0.78
C VAL A 305 -37.21 23.15 0.34
N ALA A 306 -37.30 24.32 -0.30
CA ALA A 306 -38.56 24.82 -0.83
C ALA A 306 -38.77 24.28 -2.26
N LEU A 307 -39.99 23.84 -2.55
CA LEU A 307 -40.36 23.21 -3.82
C LEU A 307 -41.13 24.18 -4.70
N ILE A 308 -40.75 24.27 -5.98
CA ILE A 308 -41.52 25.01 -6.98
C ILE A 308 -42.62 24.08 -7.51
N LYS A 309 -43.84 24.60 -7.77
CA LYS A 309 -45.00 23.80 -8.21
C LYS A 309 -44.86 23.11 -9.58
N ASN A 310 -43.74 23.31 -10.26
CA ASN A 310 -43.49 22.75 -11.59
C ASN A 310 -42.78 21.40 -11.47
N TRP A 311 -43.54 20.33 -11.69
CA TRP A 311 -42.99 18.99 -11.79
C TRP A 311 -42.51 18.76 -13.21
N ILE A 312 -41.28 18.30 -13.35
CA ILE A 312 -40.71 17.91 -14.63
C ILE A 312 -40.58 16.39 -14.60
N LEU A 313 -41.49 15.72 -15.31
CA LEU A 313 -41.49 14.26 -15.40
C LEU A 313 -40.15 13.75 -15.95
N CYS A 314 -39.52 14.50 -16.87
CA CYS A 314 -38.24 14.12 -17.47
C CYS A 314 -37.35 15.31 -17.77
N ASP A 315 -36.11 15.26 -17.26
CA ASP A 315 -35.03 16.10 -17.74
C ASP A 315 -34.64 15.64 -19.16
N GLU A 316 -34.44 16.57 -20.10
CA GLU A 316 -34.10 16.26 -21.50
C GLU A 316 -32.83 15.40 -21.64
N SER A 317 -32.00 15.38 -20.61
CA SER A 317 -30.72 14.67 -20.57
C SER A 317 -30.80 13.21 -20.09
N GLU A 318 -31.93 12.74 -19.54
CA GLU A 318 -32.05 11.38 -19.00
C GLU A 318 -33.26 10.61 -19.57
N SER A 319 -33.07 9.30 -19.81
CA SER A 319 -34.17 8.43 -20.24
C SER A 319 -35.09 8.12 -19.06
N CYS A 320 -36.30 8.68 -19.07
CA CYS A 320 -37.36 8.23 -18.17
C CYS A 320 -38.00 6.96 -18.70
N SER A 321 -38.44 6.09 -17.79
CA SER A 321 -39.58 5.26 -18.10
C SER A 321 -40.77 6.20 -18.34
N GLN A 322 -41.39 6.16 -19.52
CA GLN A 322 -42.74 6.69 -19.69
C GLN A 322 -43.66 5.84 -18.79
N GLY A 323 -43.72 6.21 -17.51
CA GLY A 323 -44.44 5.44 -16.51
C GLY A 323 -45.91 5.36 -16.89
N ASN A 324 -46.53 4.21 -16.61
CA ASN A 324 -47.92 3.87 -16.88
C ASN A 324 -48.93 4.69 -16.02
N GLY A 325 -48.71 6.00 -15.83
CA GLY A 325 -49.62 6.88 -15.08
C GLY A 325 -49.39 6.93 -13.57
N GLU A 326 -48.20 6.58 -13.07
CA GLU A 326 -47.88 6.82 -11.66
C GLU A 326 -47.90 8.34 -11.36
N THR A 327 -48.89 8.75 -10.58
CA THR A 327 -49.04 10.15 -10.19
C THR A 327 -47.94 10.56 -9.21
N PRO A 328 -47.47 11.82 -9.20
CA PRO A 328 -46.54 12.33 -8.19
C PRO A 328 -46.93 12.02 -6.73
N SER A 329 -48.22 11.80 -6.46
CA SER A 329 -48.74 11.40 -5.17
C SER A 329 -48.28 10.01 -4.71
N SER A 330 -48.18 9.01 -5.59
CA SER A 330 -47.71 7.66 -5.22
C SER A 330 -46.21 7.67 -4.88
N ILE A 331 -45.40 8.37 -5.68
CA ILE A 331 -43.96 8.48 -5.43
C ILE A 331 -43.70 9.26 -4.14
N THR A 332 -44.46 10.32 -3.89
CA THR A 332 -44.38 11.06 -2.63
C THR A 332 -44.75 10.17 -1.44
N GLN A 333 -45.74 9.28 -1.57
CA GLN A 333 -46.07 8.31 -0.52
C GLN A 333 -44.95 7.29 -0.31
N MET A 334 -44.30 6.81 -1.38
CA MET A 334 -43.13 5.93 -1.26
C MET A 334 -41.97 6.60 -0.52
N ILE A 335 -41.69 7.87 -0.85
CA ILE A 335 -40.66 8.66 -0.17
C ILE A 335 -41.01 8.83 1.31
N LYS A 336 -42.28 9.15 1.61
CA LYS A 336 -42.80 9.33 2.99
C LYS A 336 -42.83 8.04 3.81
N ALA A 337 -42.89 6.87 3.16
CA ALA A 337 -42.88 5.57 3.85
C ALA A 337 -41.54 5.26 4.54
N GLY A 338 -40.51 6.08 4.34
CA GLY A 338 -39.50 6.31 5.38
C GLY A 338 -38.30 5.38 5.37
N VAL A 339 -37.58 5.27 4.24
CA VAL A 339 -36.17 4.84 4.19
C VAL A 339 -35.41 5.54 3.04
N THR A 340 -35.99 6.59 2.44
CA THR A 340 -35.40 7.20 1.25
C THR A 340 -34.28 8.16 1.65
N PRO A 341 -33.01 7.90 1.27
CA PRO A 341 -31.92 8.80 1.56
C PRO A 341 -31.98 10.02 0.62
N PHE A 342 -31.72 11.19 1.18
CA PHE A 342 -31.57 12.43 0.44
C PHE A 342 -30.10 12.81 0.42
N THR A 343 -29.55 13.07 -0.76
CA THR A 343 -28.15 13.46 -0.91
C THR A 343 -28.08 14.83 -1.58
N VAL A 344 -27.50 15.80 -0.89
CA VAL A 344 -27.31 17.16 -1.40
C VAL A 344 -25.89 17.28 -1.93
N ILE A 345 -25.76 17.45 -3.25
CA ILE A 345 -24.48 17.55 -3.95
C ILE A 345 -23.83 18.91 -3.67
N PRO A 346 -22.52 18.97 -3.33
CA PRO A 346 -21.83 20.24 -3.12
C PRO A 346 -21.61 21.01 -4.42
N ASN A 347 -21.52 22.33 -4.30
CA ASN A 347 -21.09 23.21 -5.38
C ASN A 347 -19.57 23.50 -5.34
N ASN A 348 -18.95 23.37 -4.16
CA ASN A 348 -17.53 23.52 -3.93
C ASN A 348 -16.77 22.25 -4.36
N ASP A 349 -15.77 22.42 -5.22
CA ASP A 349 -14.93 21.35 -5.72
C ASP A 349 -14.02 20.74 -4.66
N GLN A 350 -13.84 21.39 -3.51
CA GLN A 350 -13.09 20.90 -2.35
C GLN A 350 -13.84 19.83 -1.54
N LEU A 351 -15.14 19.70 -1.77
CA LEU A 351 -16.03 18.78 -1.07
C LEU A 351 -16.38 17.62 -1.99
N GLU A 352 -16.34 16.41 -1.45
CA GLU A 352 -16.57 15.21 -2.25
C GLU A 352 -17.43 14.18 -1.52
N PHE A 353 -18.16 13.40 -2.31
CA PHE A 353 -18.73 12.13 -1.88
C PHE A 353 -17.77 11.01 -2.23
N ILE A 354 -17.41 10.22 -1.24
CA ILE A 354 -16.61 9.01 -1.41
C ILE A 354 -17.38 7.82 -0.85
N VAL A 355 -17.07 6.63 -1.35
CA VAL A 355 -17.47 5.37 -0.74
C VAL A 355 -16.32 4.89 0.14
N LYS A 356 -16.62 4.68 1.42
CA LYS A 356 -15.68 4.22 2.45
C LYS A 356 -16.41 3.30 3.43
N ASN A 357 -15.76 2.21 3.84
CA ASN A 357 -16.35 1.14 4.66
C ASN A 357 -17.63 0.52 4.07
N GLY A 358 -17.78 0.57 2.74
CA GLY A 358 -19.01 0.13 2.06
C GLY A 358 -20.19 1.11 2.19
N GLU A 359 -19.97 2.27 2.80
CA GLU A 359 -20.97 3.32 2.97
C GLU A 359 -20.61 4.56 2.15
N LEU A 360 -21.62 5.33 1.75
CA LEU A 360 -21.41 6.65 1.17
C LEU A 360 -21.06 7.64 2.30
N ALA A 361 -20.02 8.43 2.09
CA ALA A 361 -19.53 9.41 3.03
C ALA A 361 -19.31 10.77 2.34
N PHE A 362 -19.82 11.82 2.95
CA PHE A 362 -19.54 13.20 2.56
C PHE A 362 -18.31 13.73 3.31
N THR A 363 -17.30 14.16 2.58
CA THR A 363 -15.99 14.55 3.12
C THR A 363 -15.36 15.70 2.34
N THR A 364 -14.13 16.05 2.70
CA THR A 364 -13.26 17.00 2.00
C THR A 364 -11.89 16.36 1.78
N PHE A 365 -11.28 16.61 0.62
CA PHE A 365 -9.85 16.37 0.42
C PHE A 365 -9.00 17.59 0.81
N THR A 366 -9.62 18.76 0.94
CA THR A 366 -8.95 20.01 1.32
C THR A 366 -8.77 20.09 2.83
N ARG A 367 -7.55 20.46 3.25
CA ARG A 367 -7.17 20.62 4.66
C ARG A 367 -7.64 21.95 5.22
N GLY A 368 -7.96 21.98 6.52
CA GLY A 368 -8.24 23.22 7.25
C GLY A 368 -9.67 23.75 7.10
N LEU A 369 -10.53 23.08 6.32
CA LEU A 369 -11.95 23.40 6.34
C LEU A 369 -12.52 23.12 7.74
N PRO A 370 -13.21 24.09 8.35
CA PRO A 370 -13.76 23.93 9.69
C PRO A 370 -14.85 22.86 9.66
N TYR A 371 -14.54 21.68 10.20
CA TYR A 371 -15.43 20.50 10.20
C TYR A 371 -16.80 20.78 10.83
N SER A 372 -16.90 21.77 11.73
CA SER A 372 -18.14 22.23 12.34
C SER A 372 -19.09 22.94 11.37
N ARG A 373 -18.58 23.54 10.29
CA ARG A 373 -19.38 24.28 9.31
C ARG A 373 -20.03 23.39 8.25
N TYR A 374 -19.68 22.12 8.15
CA TYR A 374 -20.19 21.24 7.10
C TYR A 374 -20.93 20.03 7.67
N ASN A 375 -21.70 19.34 6.83
CA ASN A 375 -22.43 18.11 7.19
C ASN A 375 -21.63 16.85 6.86
N PHE A 376 -20.33 16.90 7.14
CA PHE A 376 -19.43 15.77 6.93
C PHE A 376 -19.91 14.52 7.66
N THR A 377 -19.85 13.41 6.95
CA THR A 377 -20.25 12.11 7.48
C THR A 377 -19.35 11.75 8.66
N PRO A 378 -19.93 11.45 9.84
CA PRO A 378 -19.17 10.98 10.98
C PRO A 378 -18.40 9.72 10.62
N LYS A 379 -17.21 9.58 11.18
CA LYS A 379 -16.41 8.37 11.00
C LYS A 379 -17.11 7.19 11.67
N SER A 380 -17.39 6.14 10.90
CA SER A 380 -17.92 4.89 11.45
C SER A 380 -16.86 4.19 12.30
N ILE A 381 -17.16 4.02 13.59
CA ILE A 381 -16.31 3.31 14.56
C ILE A 381 -16.90 1.94 14.93
N ILE A 382 -17.93 1.50 14.21
CA ILE A 382 -18.58 0.21 14.43
C ILE A 382 -17.68 -0.86 13.79
N PRO A 383 -17.08 -1.76 14.57
CA PRO A 383 -16.17 -2.75 14.02
C PRO A 383 -16.95 -3.84 13.28
N LEU A 384 -16.58 -4.10 12.03
CA LEU A 384 -17.03 -5.25 11.26
C LEU A 384 -16.06 -6.41 11.51
N PRO A 385 -16.53 -7.61 11.89
CA PRO A 385 -15.68 -8.78 12.06
C PRO A 385 -14.85 -9.07 10.81
N ILE A 386 -13.63 -9.56 11.04
CA ILE A 386 -12.72 -9.96 9.97
C ILE A 386 -12.14 -11.35 10.21
N THR A 387 -11.68 -11.96 9.13
CA THR A 387 -10.84 -13.15 9.15
C THR A 387 -9.67 -12.96 8.20
N SER A 388 -8.46 -13.01 8.74
CA SER A 388 -7.22 -12.92 7.98
C SER A 388 -6.78 -14.30 7.50
N VAL A 389 -6.45 -14.43 6.21
CA VAL A 389 -6.01 -15.69 5.58
C VAL A 389 -4.66 -15.48 4.91
N ILE A 390 -3.67 -16.29 5.30
CA ILE A 390 -2.36 -16.30 4.66
C ILE A 390 -2.44 -17.16 3.40
N THR A 391 -2.25 -16.56 2.23
CA THR A 391 -2.41 -17.23 0.93
C THR A 391 -1.12 -17.86 0.40
N ILE A 392 0.04 -17.42 0.89
CA ILE A 392 1.36 -17.91 0.50
C ILE A 392 1.93 -18.81 1.61
N LYS A 393 2.20 -20.08 1.27
CA LYS A 393 2.60 -21.13 2.22
C LYS A 393 3.86 -20.79 3.00
N GLU A 394 4.83 -20.13 2.38
CA GLU A 394 6.08 -19.71 3.01
C GLU A 394 5.87 -18.66 4.11
N PHE A 395 4.74 -17.94 4.08
CA PHE A 395 4.41 -16.93 5.07
C PHE A 395 3.57 -17.52 6.21
N ASP A 396 2.99 -18.71 6.02
CA ASP A 396 2.09 -19.37 6.97
C ASP A 396 2.83 -20.09 8.10
N THR A 397 3.51 -19.30 8.92
CA THR A 397 4.24 -19.76 10.10
C THR A 397 3.34 -19.75 11.34
N LYS A 398 3.72 -20.48 12.38
CA LYS A 398 3.01 -20.45 13.67
C LYS A 398 2.92 -19.02 14.22
N ASP A 399 4.00 -18.27 14.12
CA ASP A 399 4.07 -16.90 14.63
C ASP A 399 3.18 -15.95 13.82
N ALA A 400 3.16 -16.08 12.48
CA ALA A 400 2.28 -15.29 11.64
C ALA A 400 0.78 -15.54 11.93
N ARG A 401 0.40 -16.81 12.14
CA ARG A 401 -0.98 -17.17 12.52
C ARG A 401 -1.38 -16.59 13.87
N LEU A 402 -0.50 -16.66 14.88
CA LEU A 402 -0.76 -16.07 16.20
C LEU A 402 -0.85 -14.53 16.12
N PHE A 403 0.03 -13.91 15.34
CA PHE A 403 0.04 -12.47 15.10
C PHE A 403 -1.29 -12.00 14.48
N LEU A 404 -1.72 -12.61 13.37
CA LEU A 404 -2.96 -12.23 12.68
C LEU A 404 -4.21 -12.56 13.51
N LYS A 405 -4.27 -13.74 14.12
CA LYS A 405 -5.38 -14.12 15.01
C LYS A 405 -5.58 -13.10 16.13
N THR A 406 -4.48 -12.59 16.68
CA THR A 406 -4.53 -11.54 17.71
C THR A 406 -5.16 -10.26 17.15
N LEU A 407 -4.74 -9.80 15.97
CA LEU A 407 -5.32 -8.62 15.33
C LEU A 407 -6.82 -8.82 15.06
N ASP A 408 -7.21 -9.90 14.40
CA ASP A 408 -8.61 -10.21 14.10
C ASP A 408 -9.48 -10.17 15.38
N SER A 409 -9.03 -10.81 16.46
CA SER A 409 -9.76 -10.86 17.73
C SER A 409 -9.83 -9.52 18.48
N GLU A 410 -8.86 -8.63 18.28
CA GLU A 410 -8.73 -7.36 18.99
C GLU A 410 -9.19 -6.15 18.15
N LYS A 411 -9.72 -6.38 16.94
CA LYS A 411 -10.16 -5.32 16.03
C LYS A 411 -11.07 -4.29 16.69
N ALA A 412 -12.15 -4.73 17.35
CA ALA A 412 -13.10 -3.84 18.03
C ALA A 412 -12.42 -2.95 19.09
N ASN A 413 -11.53 -3.55 19.87
CA ASN A 413 -10.81 -2.88 20.94
C ASN A 413 -9.83 -1.83 20.42
N LEU A 414 -9.08 -2.18 19.37
CA LEU A 414 -8.06 -1.34 18.76
C LEU A 414 -8.70 -0.20 17.94
N MET A 415 -9.77 -0.48 17.18
CA MET A 415 -10.55 0.54 16.49
C MET A 415 -11.10 1.59 17.45
N LYS A 416 -11.72 1.15 18.56
CA LYS A 416 -12.23 2.06 19.58
C LYS A 416 -11.12 2.89 20.22
N MET A 417 -10.00 2.25 20.60
CA MET A 417 -8.86 2.89 21.25
C MET A 417 -8.24 3.99 20.39
N TYR A 418 -8.04 3.71 19.10
CA TYR A 418 -7.36 4.61 18.17
C TYR A 418 -8.32 5.39 17.25
N ARG A 419 -9.63 5.26 17.49
CA ARG A 419 -10.69 5.86 16.66
C ARG A 419 -10.54 5.54 15.17
N LEU A 420 -10.17 4.31 14.84
CA LEU A 420 -10.04 3.84 13.46
C LEU A 420 -11.40 3.43 12.90
N ASP A 421 -11.56 3.56 11.58
CA ASP A 421 -12.65 2.90 10.86
C ASP A 421 -12.19 1.54 10.31
N ASN A 422 -13.09 0.81 9.67
CA ASN A 422 -12.82 -0.55 9.21
C ASN A 422 -11.73 -0.57 8.12
N ASP A 423 -11.80 0.33 7.14
CA ASP A 423 -10.83 0.41 6.06
C ASP A 423 -9.44 0.77 6.58
N GLU A 424 -9.33 1.80 7.44
CA GLU A 424 -8.06 2.16 8.07
C GLU A 424 -7.49 0.98 8.89
N TYR A 425 -8.33 0.32 9.70
CA TYR A 425 -7.89 -0.82 10.49
C TYR A 425 -7.36 -1.96 9.61
N ASN A 426 -8.09 -2.32 8.55
CA ASN A 426 -7.73 -3.41 7.66
C ASN A 426 -6.43 -3.07 6.90
N GLN A 427 -6.27 -1.83 6.43
CA GLN A 427 -5.04 -1.35 5.79
C GLN A 427 -3.84 -1.41 6.75
N LEU A 428 -4.00 -0.95 8.00
CA LEU A 428 -2.95 -1.02 9.03
C LEU A 428 -2.60 -2.46 9.40
N THR A 429 -3.59 -3.36 9.43
CA THR A 429 -3.40 -4.80 9.66
C THR A 429 -2.56 -5.44 8.55
N ARG A 430 -2.90 -5.16 7.29
CA ARG A 430 -2.11 -5.61 6.13
C ARG A 430 -0.66 -5.10 6.19
N LEU A 431 -0.48 -3.82 6.51
CA LEU A 431 0.86 -3.23 6.66
C LEU A 431 1.64 -3.84 7.84
N ALA A 432 1.01 -4.08 8.97
CA ALA A 432 1.62 -4.72 10.14
C ALA A 432 2.14 -6.12 9.80
N PHE A 433 1.35 -6.91 9.07
CA PHE A 433 1.76 -8.22 8.57
C PHE A 433 2.95 -8.13 7.61
N ALA A 434 2.92 -7.18 6.66
CA ALA A 434 4.03 -6.98 5.74
C ALA A 434 5.33 -6.58 6.44
N ILE A 435 5.25 -5.74 7.48
CA ILE A 435 6.38 -5.38 8.34
C ILE A 435 6.93 -6.61 9.05
N MET A 436 6.07 -7.48 9.60
CA MET A 436 6.52 -8.74 10.21
C MET A 436 7.29 -9.62 9.22
N GLY A 437 6.79 -9.73 7.99
CA GLY A 437 7.47 -10.43 6.90
C GLY A 437 8.84 -9.84 6.61
N GLN A 438 8.92 -8.51 6.51
CA GLN A 438 10.17 -7.81 6.21
C GLN A 438 11.22 -7.90 7.31
N GLU A 439 10.80 -7.79 8.57
CA GLU A 439 11.71 -7.67 9.72
C GLU A 439 12.20 -9.03 10.26
N SER A 440 11.37 -10.07 10.17
CA SER A 440 11.68 -11.39 10.75
C SER A 440 11.46 -12.58 9.83
N LYS A 441 10.99 -12.37 8.59
CA LYS A 441 10.45 -13.45 7.73
C LYS A 441 9.45 -14.31 8.50
N PHE A 442 8.50 -13.63 9.15
CA PHE A 442 7.45 -14.28 9.93
C PHE A 442 8.00 -15.17 11.06
N GLY A 443 9.05 -14.69 11.74
CA GLY A 443 9.70 -15.38 12.86
C GLY A 443 10.75 -16.42 12.47
N THR A 444 10.97 -16.72 11.17
CA THR A 444 11.88 -17.80 10.75
C THR A 444 13.32 -17.36 10.47
N HIS A 445 13.57 -16.05 10.35
CA HIS A 445 14.89 -15.57 9.97
C HIS A 445 15.91 -15.74 11.10
N TRP A 446 17.05 -16.38 10.83
CA TRP A 446 18.09 -16.63 11.85
C TRP A 446 18.59 -15.35 12.57
N ARG A 447 18.72 -14.23 11.87
CA ARG A 447 19.07 -12.93 12.49
C ARG A 447 18.07 -12.49 13.55
N TYR A 448 16.80 -12.83 13.39
CA TYR A 448 15.78 -12.53 14.39
C TYR A 448 16.04 -13.35 15.65
N HIS A 449 16.22 -14.67 15.53
CA HIS A 449 16.56 -15.53 16.67
C HIS A 449 17.87 -15.12 17.36
N LEU A 450 18.89 -14.72 16.61
CA LEU A 450 20.14 -14.23 17.19
C LEU A 450 19.93 -12.95 18.00
N LYS A 451 19.15 -11.99 17.49
CA LYS A 451 18.83 -10.75 18.20
C LYS A 451 18.06 -11.00 19.49
N GLU A 452 17.15 -11.96 19.48
CA GLU A 452 16.38 -12.29 20.69
C GLU A 452 17.20 -13.11 21.69
N SER A 453 18.06 -14.02 21.22
CA SER A 453 18.86 -14.91 22.08
C SER A 453 20.06 -14.20 22.71
N VAL A 454 20.67 -13.24 22.01
CA VAL A 454 21.89 -12.55 22.47
C VAL A 454 21.77 -11.02 22.34
N PRO A 455 20.86 -10.37 23.09
CA PRO A 455 20.60 -8.94 22.93
C PRO A 455 21.81 -8.06 23.28
N VAL A 456 22.59 -8.50 24.26
CA VAL A 456 23.83 -7.87 24.71
C VAL A 456 24.90 -7.94 23.61
N GLY A 457 25.00 -9.07 22.91
CA GLY A 457 25.94 -9.28 21.81
C GLY A 457 25.69 -8.34 20.63
N VAL A 458 24.42 -8.06 20.29
CA VAL A 458 24.09 -7.11 19.21
C VAL A 458 24.49 -5.67 19.59
N ALA A 459 24.25 -5.26 20.84
CA ALA A 459 24.67 -3.96 21.32
C ALA A 459 26.21 -3.84 21.33
N TYR A 460 26.90 -4.92 21.73
CA TYR A 460 28.36 -5.01 21.67
C TYR A 460 28.90 -4.87 20.24
N ILE A 461 28.40 -5.65 19.28
CA ILE A 461 28.84 -5.60 17.87
C ILE A 461 28.59 -4.21 17.28
N LYS A 462 27.44 -3.58 17.58
CA LYS A 462 27.16 -2.21 17.13
C LYS A 462 28.18 -1.22 17.67
N ARG A 463 28.52 -1.31 18.96
CA ARG A 463 29.51 -0.42 19.56
C ARG A 463 30.89 -0.68 18.98
N LEU A 464 31.32 -1.94 18.87
CA LEU A 464 32.58 -2.33 18.21
C LEU A 464 32.68 -1.77 16.78
N LYS A 465 31.59 -1.83 16.00
CA LYS A 465 31.55 -1.28 14.65
C LYS A 465 31.69 0.25 14.62
N THR A 466 31.06 0.95 15.55
CA THR A 466 31.24 2.40 15.70
C THR A 466 32.68 2.75 16.08
N LEU A 467 33.27 2.01 17.02
CA LEU A 467 34.66 2.17 17.43
C LEU A 467 35.61 1.99 16.24
N LEU A 468 35.49 0.88 15.50
CA LEU A 468 36.31 0.63 14.31
C LEU A 468 36.15 1.70 13.23
N LYS A 469 34.94 2.25 13.06
CA LYS A 469 34.68 3.33 12.09
C LYS A 469 35.36 4.63 12.52
N ASN A 470 35.24 5.01 13.80
CA ASN A 470 35.84 6.23 14.34
C ASN A 470 37.37 6.12 14.30
N SER A 471 37.92 5.01 14.79
CA SER A 471 39.38 4.78 14.77
C SER A 471 39.96 4.83 13.36
N TYR A 472 39.24 4.39 12.33
CA TYR A 472 39.68 4.53 10.94
C TYR A 472 39.76 5.99 10.48
N THR A 473 38.76 6.81 10.83
CA THR A 473 38.80 8.26 10.55
C THR A 473 39.86 8.99 11.37
N ASP A 474 40.08 8.61 12.62
CA ASP A 474 41.05 9.26 13.51
C ASP A 474 42.49 8.90 13.11
N LEU A 475 42.71 7.66 12.65
CA LEU A 475 43.98 7.22 12.05
C LEU A 475 44.37 8.04 10.81
N GLN A 476 43.40 8.55 10.04
CA GLN A 476 43.67 9.42 8.90
C GLN A 476 44.03 10.86 9.31
N ASN A 477 43.59 11.32 10.49
CA ASN A 477 43.66 12.74 10.86
C ASN A 477 44.70 13.05 11.95
N GLU A 478 44.91 12.17 12.93
CA GLU A 478 45.61 12.54 14.19
C GLU A 478 46.84 11.68 14.53
N GLY A 479 47.24 10.78 13.63
CA GLY A 479 48.41 9.92 13.80
C GLY A 479 48.17 8.69 14.68
N LEU A 480 48.97 7.64 14.45
CA LEU A 480 48.76 6.28 14.99
C LEU A 480 48.69 6.21 16.53
N GLY A 481 49.45 7.06 17.24
CA GLY A 481 49.58 6.99 18.69
C GLY A 481 48.33 7.43 19.46
N THR A 482 47.69 8.51 19.03
CA THR A 482 46.49 9.09 19.65
C THR A 482 45.28 8.20 19.40
N ALA A 483 45.10 7.78 18.14
CA ALA A 483 44.03 6.86 17.74
C ALA A 483 44.11 5.50 18.45
N LEU A 484 45.33 4.96 18.66
CA LEU A 484 45.49 3.68 19.38
C LEU A 484 45.15 3.80 20.86
N LYS A 485 45.48 4.94 21.50
CA LYS A 485 45.21 5.18 22.92
C LYS A 485 43.71 5.33 23.20
N GLU A 486 42.99 6.04 22.35
CA GLU A 486 41.53 6.15 22.43
C GLU A 486 40.85 4.80 22.15
N TYR A 487 41.27 4.09 21.10
CA TYR A 487 40.76 2.76 20.79
C TYR A 487 40.89 1.78 21.96
N ILE A 488 42.06 1.74 22.62
CA ILE A 488 42.28 0.87 23.79
C ILE A 488 41.37 1.26 24.95
N ARG A 489 41.25 2.55 25.25
CA ARG A 489 40.40 3.06 26.34
C ARG A 489 38.93 2.71 26.10
N GLU A 490 38.42 2.95 24.91
CA GLU A 490 37.04 2.64 24.55
C GLU A 490 36.76 1.12 24.57
N ARG A 491 37.76 0.30 24.22
CA ARG A 491 37.65 -1.17 24.31
C ARG A 491 37.57 -1.65 25.76
N PHE A 492 38.34 -1.06 26.67
CA PHE A 492 38.27 -1.36 28.11
C PHE A 492 36.91 -0.97 28.70
N ASP A 493 36.37 0.20 28.33
CA ASP A 493 35.04 0.63 28.77
C ASP A 493 33.95 -0.32 28.22
N LEU A 494 34.09 -0.79 26.98
CA LEU A 494 33.18 -1.76 26.37
C LEU A 494 33.20 -3.11 27.10
N GLU A 495 34.39 -3.61 27.46
CA GLU A 495 34.57 -4.87 28.18
C GLU A 495 34.05 -4.76 29.63
N LYS A 496 34.26 -3.62 30.27
CA LYS A 496 33.65 -3.30 31.57
C LYS A 496 32.13 -3.27 31.50
N ASP A 497 31.54 -2.64 30.49
CA ASP A 497 30.08 -2.60 30.32
C ASP A 497 29.49 -3.99 30.04
N LEU A 498 30.19 -4.83 29.28
CA LEU A 498 29.85 -6.24 29.06
C LEU A 498 29.85 -7.04 30.37
N LEU A 499 30.94 -6.95 31.13
CA LEU A 499 31.13 -7.73 32.37
C LEU A 499 30.22 -7.26 33.49
N THR A 500 29.88 -5.97 33.52
CA THR A 500 28.96 -5.40 34.52
C THR A 500 27.49 -5.55 34.15
N GLY A 501 27.17 -5.99 32.93
CA GLY A 501 25.80 -6.06 32.43
C GLY A 501 25.13 -4.69 32.23
N ASN A 502 25.89 -3.58 32.32
CA ASN A 502 25.39 -2.21 32.17
C ASN A 502 25.13 -1.80 30.71
N ILE A 503 25.07 -2.77 29.78
CA ILE A 503 24.73 -2.47 28.39
C ILE A 503 23.25 -2.14 28.30
N ASN A 504 22.98 -0.85 28.12
CA ASN A 504 21.64 -0.31 27.99
C ASN A 504 20.97 -0.83 26.70
N THR A 505 20.18 -1.93 26.82
CA THR A 505 19.40 -2.49 25.70
C THR A 505 18.04 -1.80 25.51
N THR A 506 17.74 -0.74 26.28
CA THR A 506 16.44 -0.02 26.21
C THR A 506 16.20 0.67 24.87
N SER A 507 17.24 0.89 24.05
CA SER A 507 17.12 1.46 22.70
C SER A 507 17.00 0.42 21.57
N ASN A 508 17.26 -0.87 21.84
CA ASN A 508 17.22 -1.91 20.82
C ASN A 508 15.77 -2.23 20.41
N SER A 509 15.54 -2.45 19.12
CA SER A 509 14.28 -3.01 18.63
C SER A 509 14.09 -4.45 19.11
N ARG A 510 12.84 -4.87 19.34
CA ARG A 510 12.49 -6.22 19.79
C ARG A 510 11.33 -6.81 19.00
N GLY A 511 11.26 -8.13 18.98
CA GLY A 511 10.12 -8.86 18.43
C GLY A 511 10.16 -9.04 16.92
N PRO A 512 9.19 -9.81 16.38
CA PRO A 512 9.14 -10.16 14.96
C PRO A 512 8.92 -8.95 14.04
N THR A 513 8.47 -7.82 14.59
CA THR A 513 8.34 -6.55 13.88
C THR A 513 9.41 -5.53 14.26
N GLN A 514 10.31 -5.81 15.22
CA GLN A 514 11.40 -4.88 15.57
C GLN A 514 10.92 -3.50 16.09
N ILE A 515 9.81 -3.45 16.83
CA ILE A 515 9.33 -2.23 17.49
C ILE A 515 10.29 -1.81 18.61
N LYS A 516 10.52 -0.49 18.73
CA LYS A 516 11.40 0.10 19.77
C LYS A 516 10.66 0.57 21.01
N LYS A 517 9.48 1.16 20.82
CA LYS A 517 8.65 1.74 21.87
C LYS A 517 7.23 1.19 21.74
N VAL A 518 6.72 0.60 22.81
CA VAL A 518 5.32 0.16 22.88
C VAL A 518 4.44 1.41 23.03
N PRO A 519 3.38 1.58 22.21
CA PRO A 519 2.39 2.64 22.39
C PRO A 519 1.82 2.61 23.80
N LEU A 520 1.69 3.78 24.44
CA LEU A 520 1.23 3.85 25.84
C LEU A 520 -0.17 3.23 26.02
N PRO A 521 -1.16 3.48 25.13
CA PRO A 521 -2.48 2.84 25.24
C PRO A 521 -2.43 1.31 25.20
N ILE A 522 -1.52 0.73 24.38
CA ILE A 522 -1.30 -0.71 24.29
C ILE A 522 -0.66 -1.26 25.57
N ALA A 523 0.40 -0.60 26.06
CA ALA A 523 1.09 -1.00 27.27
C ALA A 523 0.13 -1.00 28.48
N GLN A 524 -0.70 0.03 28.61
CA GLN A 524 -1.68 0.16 29.69
C GLN A 524 -2.80 -0.88 29.61
N LYS A 525 -3.38 -1.11 28.42
CA LYS A 525 -4.52 -2.03 28.28
C LYS A 525 -4.13 -3.50 28.35
N TYR A 526 -3.01 -3.87 27.73
CA TYR A 526 -2.65 -5.28 27.52
C TYR A 526 -1.43 -5.72 28.34
N GLY A 527 -0.83 -4.83 29.13
CA GLY A 527 0.40 -5.15 29.88
C GLY A 527 1.59 -5.47 28.98
N VAL A 528 1.57 -5.00 27.72
CA VAL A 528 2.65 -5.26 26.78
C VAL A 528 3.86 -4.42 27.16
N THR A 529 4.94 -5.09 27.55
CA THR A 529 6.24 -4.50 27.78
C THR A 529 7.16 -4.73 26.59
N LYS A 530 8.29 -4.03 26.57
CA LYS A 530 9.30 -4.20 25.53
C LYS A 530 9.84 -5.63 25.46
N GLU A 531 10.06 -6.26 26.60
CA GLU A 531 10.60 -7.62 26.74
C GLU A 531 9.61 -8.65 26.21
N SER A 532 8.32 -8.36 26.36
CA SER A 532 7.24 -9.22 25.91
C SER A 532 7.01 -9.18 24.39
N LEU A 533 7.64 -8.25 23.66
CA LEU A 533 7.54 -8.14 22.19
C LEU A 533 8.10 -9.34 21.44
N SER A 534 8.86 -10.22 22.10
CA SER A 534 9.26 -11.52 21.52
C SER A 534 8.06 -12.43 21.22
N LYS A 535 6.93 -12.23 21.91
CA LYS A 535 5.66 -12.94 21.65
C LYS A 535 4.94 -12.33 20.44
N PRO A 536 4.56 -13.13 19.42
CA PRO A 536 3.87 -12.62 18.23
C PRO A 536 2.60 -11.82 18.54
N GLU A 537 1.83 -12.22 19.54
CA GLU A 537 0.59 -11.56 19.95
C GLU A 537 0.84 -10.14 20.46
N HIS A 538 1.85 -9.98 21.32
CA HIS A 538 2.22 -8.68 21.88
C HIS A 538 2.85 -7.77 20.81
N ALA A 539 3.64 -8.36 19.91
CA ALA A 539 4.18 -7.65 18.76
C ALA A 539 3.08 -7.15 17.83
N ALA A 540 2.02 -7.94 17.61
CA ALA A 540 0.87 -7.55 16.80
C ALA A 540 0.18 -6.29 17.35
N LEU A 541 -0.17 -6.33 18.64
CA LEU A 541 -0.80 -5.20 19.33
C LEU A 541 0.08 -3.95 19.31
N ALA A 542 1.37 -4.10 19.61
CA ALA A 542 2.31 -2.98 19.64
C ALA A 542 2.54 -2.39 18.24
N THR A 543 2.64 -3.22 17.21
CA THR A 543 2.83 -2.76 15.83
C THR A 543 1.59 -2.06 15.30
N LEU A 544 0.38 -2.62 15.48
CA LEU A 544 -0.83 -1.95 15.02
C LEU A 544 -1.05 -0.62 15.75
N GLY A 545 -0.86 -0.60 17.08
CA GLY A 545 -0.98 0.65 17.86
C GLY A 545 0.03 1.70 17.43
N PHE A 546 1.27 1.30 17.12
CA PHE A 546 2.29 2.22 16.61
C PHE A 546 1.89 2.77 15.24
N LEU A 547 1.43 1.91 14.34
CA LEU A 547 0.99 2.33 12.99
C LEU A 547 -0.23 3.26 13.05
N ALA A 548 -1.14 3.06 14.01
CA ALA A 548 -2.28 3.95 14.22
C ALA A 548 -1.83 5.35 14.70
N GLU A 549 -0.90 5.44 15.65
CA GLU A 549 -0.31 6.73 16.07
C GLU A 549 0.47 7.39 14.93
N ALA A 550 1.22 6.60 14.17
CA ALA A 550 1.95 7.07 13.00
C ALA A 550 1.01 7.57 11.88
N LEU A 551 -0.20 6.99 11.74
CA LEU A 551 -1.19 7.43 10.76
C LEU A 551 -1.70 8.84 11.09
N GLU A 552 -1.94 9.13 12.37
CA GLU A 552 -2.33 10.46 12.84
C GLU A 552 -1.17 11.47 12.67
N GLU A 553 0.07 11.07 12.97
CA GLU A 553 1.25 11.88 12.67
C GLU A 553 1.36 12.19 11.16
N LEU A 554 1.11 11.18 10.32
CA LEU A 554 1.15 11.33 8.87
C LEU A 554 0.10 12.32 8.41
N LYS A 555 -1.16 12.18 8.85
CA LYS A 555 -2.27 13.10 8.58
C LYS A 555 -1.89 14.57 8.90
N ALA A 556 -1.18 14.80 10.00
CA ALA A 556 -0.72 16.13 10.38
C ALA A 556 0.42 16.67 9.49
N LYS A 557 1.23 15.77 8.92
CA LYS A 557 2.41 16.09 8.10
C LYS A 557 2.14 16.14 6.60
N GLU A 558 1.03 15.60 6.13
CA GLU A 558 0.76 15.54 4.69
C GLU A 558 0.74 16.92 4.02
N LYS A 559 0.47 18.01 4.76
CA LYS A 559 0.55 19.40 4.26
C LYS A 559 1.92 19.81 3.75
N PHE A 560 2.95 19.05 4.11
CA PHE A 560 4.32 19.27 3.66
C PHE A 560 4.69 18.41 2.44
N HIS A 561 3.76 17.59 1.94
CA HIS A 561 4.00 16.69 0.81
C HIS A 561 2.82 16.71 -0.18
N PRO A 562 2.96 17.34 -1.37
CA PRO A 562 1.84 17.52 -2.30
C PRO A 562 1.25 16.20 -2.80
N ASP A 563 2.09 15.18 -2.96
CA ASP A 563 1.63 13.88 -3.47
C ASP A 563 0.87 13.03 -2.43
N ILE A 564 0.82 13.43 -1.15
CA ILE A 564 0.09 12.67 -0.13
C ILE A 564 -1.36 13.13 -0.08
N SER A 565 -2.24 12.19 -0.44
CA SER A 565 -3.69 12.30 -0.44
C SER A 565 -4.31 11.26 0.51
N GLY A 566 -5.60 11.40 0.80
CA GLY A 566 -6.35 10.38 1.54
C GLY A 566 -6.30 8.99 0.91
N ARG A 567 -6.12 8.90 -0.42
CA ARG A 567 -6.14 7.65 -1.20
C ARG A 567 -4.82 6.88 -1.13
N ASN A 568 -3.69 7.57 -1.03
CA ASN A 568 -2.36 6.94 -1.06
C ASN A 568 -1.56 7.13 0.24
N ARG A 569 -2.12 7.79 1.26
CA ARG A 569 -1.49 8.02 2.57
C ARG A 569 -0.83 6.78 3.14
N ILE A 570 -1.49 5.62 3.11
CA ILE A 570 -0.97 4.39 3.71
C ILE A 570 0.38 3.97 3.10
N HIS A 571 0.63 4.31 1.83
CA HIS A 571 1.88 4.03 1.13
C HIS A 571 3.08 4.78 1.75
N TYR A 572 2.83 5.94 2.37
CA TYR A 572 3.87 6.77 3.00
C TYR A 572 4.12 6.41 4.46
N LEU A 573 3.24 5.63 5.09
CA LEU A 573 3.30 5.34 6.52
C LEU A 573 4.60 4.64 6.95
N HIS A 574 5.16 3.83 6.05
CA HIS A 574 6.45 3.15 6.28
C HIS A 574 7.61 4.12 6.52
N TYR A 575 7.57 5.36 6.01
CA TYR A 575 8.60 6.37 6.30
C TYR A 575 8.60 6.77 7.77
N ILE A 576 7.43 6.97 8.38
CA ILE A 576 7.34 7.28 9.81
C ILE A 576 7.82 6.08 10.62
N TYR A 577 7.39 4.87 10.23
CA TYR A 577 7.83 3.62 10.83
C TYR A 577 9.36 3.46 10.87
N MET A 578 10.05 3.78 9.77
CA MET A 578 11.52 3.74 9.69
C MET A 578 12.22 4.92 10.39
N GLY A 579 11.49 5.85 10.98
CA GLY A 579 12.06 7.07 11.57
C GLY A 579 12.54 8.09 10.52
N LYS A 580 12.00 8.02 9.31
CA LYS A 580 12.30 8.90 8.17
C LYS A 580 11.19 9.92 7.91
N SER A 581 10.50 10.37 8.96
CA SER A 581 9.41 11.34 8.81
C SER A 581 9.87 12.70 8.26
N TYR A 582 11.18 13.01 8.31
CA TYR A 582 11.76 14.18 7.66
C TYR A 582 11.64 14.13 6.12
N GLU A 583 11.61 12.95 5.49
CA GLU A 583 11.45 12.84 4.03
C GLU A 583 10.04 13.27 3.61
N ILE A 584 9.03 13.01 4.45
CA ILE A 584 7.66 13.51 4.24
C ILE A 584 7.63 15.04 4.37
N VAL A 585 8.24 15.58 5.44
CA VAL A 585 8.26 17.03 5.69
C VAL A 585 9.02 17.80 4.60
N LYS A 586 10.05 17.19 4.00
CA LYS A 586 10.81 17.79 2.89
C LYS A 586 10.17 17.57 1.52
N GLY A 587 9.06 16.83 1.42
CA GLY A 587 8.46 16.52 0.12
C GLY A 587 9.29 15.56 -0.74
N THR A 588 10.22 14.79 -0.16
CA THR A 588 11.14 13.90 -0.89
C THR A 588 10.77 12.42 -0.80
N ALA A 589 9.72 12.08 -0.06
CA ALA A 589 9.28 10.71 0.12
C ALA A 589 8.68 10.17 -1.19
N THR A 590 9.21 9.06 -1.69
CA THR A 590 8.79 8.44 -2.96
C THR A 590 8.61 6.93 -2.75
N PRO A 591 7.43 6.47 -2.27
CA PRO A 591 7.19 5.07 -1.93
C PRO A 591 7.60 4.10 -3.06
N ASP A 592 7.27 4.42 -4.30
CA ASP A 592 7.55 3.54 -5.45
C ASP A 592 9.04 3.34 -5.75
N LYS A 593 9.90 4.28 -5.32
CA LYS A 593 11.36 4.19 -5.45
C LYS A 593 12.01 3.59 -4.20
N ASN A 594 11.24 3.36 -3.14
CA ASN A 594 11.77 2.88 -1.86
C ASN A 594 11.81 1.34 -1.85
N ILE A 595 13.01 0.76 -1.84
CA ILE A 595 13.23 -0.69 -1.79
C ILE A 595 12.51 -1.35 -0.60
N TYR A 596 12.44 -0.68 0.56
CA TYR A 596 11.73 -1.20 1.71
C TYR A 596 10.24 -1.35 1.41
N TYR A 597 9.62 -0.32 0.83
CA TYR A 597 8.21 -0.34 0.45
C TYR A 597 7.91 -1.40 -0.63
N GLN A 598 8.77 -1.52 -1.64
CA GLN A 598 8.64 -2.57 -2.66
C GLN A 598 8.68 -3.97 -2.05
N ASN A 599 9.51 -4.20 -1.03
CA ASN A 599 9.51 -5.46 -0.28
C ASN A 599 8.21 -5.67 0.50
N LEU A 600 7.68 -4.63 1.15
CA LEU A 600 6.38 -4.70 1.82
C LEU A 600 5.28 -5.16 0.86
N GLN A 601 5.26 -4.60 -0.36
CA GLN A 601 4.31 -4.98 -1.41
C GLN A 601 4.37 -6.47 -1.77
N GLN A 602 5.54 -7.12 -1.69
CA GLN A 602 5.62 -8.56 -1.92
C GLN A 602 4.96 -9.38 -0.81
N TYR A 603 5.09 -8.97 0.45
CA TYR A 603 4.42 -9.66 1.56
C TYR A 603 2.92 -9.40 1.58
N LEU A 604 2.47 -8.21 1.15
CA LEU A 604 1.05 -7.87 1.06
C LEU A 604 0.26 -8.79 0.12
N LYS A 605 0.92 -9.40 -0.88
CA LYS A 605 0.31 -10.40 -1.78
C LYS A 605 -0.05 -11.71 -1.08
N GLY A 606 0.58 -12.00 0.06
CA GLY A 606 0.40 -13.24 0.80
C GLY A 606 -0.64 -13.19 1.91
N LEU A 607 -1.42 -12.11 1.99
CA LEU A 607 -2.45 -11.91 2.99
C LEU A 607 -3.73 -11.41 2.33
N GLU A 608 -4.83 -12.12 2.56
CA GLU A 608 -6.19 -11.66 2.27
C GLU A 608 -6.95 -11.44 3.58
N ILE A 609 -7.77 -10.39 3.65
CA ILE A 609 -8.66 -10.14 4.79
C ILE A 609 -10.09 -10.25 4.29
N TYR A 610 -10.88 -11.14 4.88
CA TYR A 610 -12.31 -11.22 4.63
C TYR A 610 -13.05 -10.43 5.69
N GLN A 611 -13.95 -9.52 5.28
CA GLN A 611 -14.76 -8.71 6.17
C GLN A 611 -16.24 -9.08 6.02
N GLU A 612 -16.95 -9.13 7.14
CA GLU A 612 -18.42 -9.22 7.11
C GLU A 612 -19.03 -7.97 6.47
N ILE A 613 -19.94 -8.18 5.52
CA ILE A 613 -20.69 -7.09 4.88
C ILE A 613 -22.01 -6.90 5.64
N PRO A 614 -22.40 -5.65 5.96
CA PRO A 614 -23.65 -5.35 6.64
C PRO A 614 -24.92 -5.76 5.87
#